data_AF-A0A537Y4L3-F1
#
_entry.id   AF-A0A537Y4L3-F1
#
_cell.length_a   1.000
_cell.length_b   1.000
_cell.length_c   1.000
_cell.angle_alpha   90.00
_cell.angle_beta   90.00
_cell.angle_gamma   90.00
#
_symmetry.space_group_name_H-M   'P 1'
#
loop_
_entity.id
_entity.type
_entity.pdbx_description
1 polymer ?
#
loop_
_entity_poly.entity_id
_entity_poly.type
_entity_poly.pdbx_seq_one_letter_code
_entity_poly.pdbx_strand_id
1 'polypeptide(L)'
;FLEEAGIDPENDVELIRFDLDVGKHGDTGTSELEVLRALRDDVADAGAVGHVVWLQSLEKGMVNTSLVQSVWTSPPYDHCSFTVLDDFDPDLARRWTEALLRMDFNNPRWRRLMDLEGLTAWVPGREDGYESLRAALGGRPDADGSRRSRSESLA
;
A
#
# COMPACT_ATOMS: atom_id res chain seq x y z
N PHE A 1 -14.00 -2.53 4.60
CA PHE A 1 -14.37 -3.94 4.43
C PHE A 1 -14.68 -4.64 5.74
N LEU A 2 -13.70 -5.03 6.58
CA LEU A 2 -13.98 -5.83 7.78
C LEU A 2 -14.99 -5.14 8.73
N GLU A 3 -14.74 -3.87 9.05
CA GLU A 3 -15.67 -3.06 9.85
C GLU A 3 -17.05 -2.92 9.19
N GLU A 4 -17.11 -2.69 7.88
CA GLU A 4 -18.38 -2.61 7.12
C GLU A 4 -19.13 -3.94 7.10
N ALA A 5 -18.41 -5.07 7.19
CA ALA A 5 -18.97 -6.40 7.34
C ALA A 5 -19.33 -6.75 8.81
N GLY A 6 -19.08 -5.83 9.75
CA GLY A 6 -19.33 -6.02 11.18
C GLY A 6 -18.32 -6.93 11.88
N ILE A 7 -17.12 -7.07 11.32
CA ILE A 7 -16.02 -7.87 11.87
C ILE A 7 -15.01 -6.94 12.54
N ASP A 8 -14.79 -7.12 13.84
CA ASP A 8 -13.76 -6.45 14.61
C ASP A 8 -12.41 -7.19 14.45
N PRO A 9 -11.41 -6.60 13.77
CA PRO A 9 -10.13 -7.27 13.52
C PRO A 9 -9.32 -7.57 14.79
N GLU A 10 -9.65 -6.99 15.94
CA GLU A 10 -8.95 -7.26 17.20
C GLU A 10 -9.58 -8.38 18.02
N ASN A 11 -10.87 -8.68 17.79
CA ASN A 11 -11.64 -9.62 18.61
C ASN A 11 -12.21 -10.80 17.83
N ASP A 12 -12.48 -10.63 16.54
CA ASP A 12 -13.19 -11.63 15.71
C ASP A 12 -12.27 -12.44 14.80
N VAL A 13 -10.97 -12.12 14.75
CA VAL A 13 -9.99 -12.80 13.87
C VAL A 13 -8.68 -13.11 14.59
N GLU A 14 -7.99 -14.13 14.12
CA GLU A 14 -6.59 -14.39 14.47
C GLU A 14 -5.68 -13.78 13.40
N LEU A 15 -4.85 -12.79 13.77
CA LEU A 15 -3.96 -12.11 12.84
C LEU A 15 -2.62 -12.84 12.68
N ILE A 16 -2.39 -13.40 11.50
CA ILE A 16 -1.09 -13.93 11.07
C ILE A 16 -0.35 -12.84 10.29
N ARG A 17 0.85 -12.47 10.74
CA ARG A 17 1.71 -11.47 10.08
C ARG A 17 2.94 -12.14 9.49
N PHE A 18 3.15 -11.95 8.18
CA PHE A 18 4.38 -12.31 7.50
C PHE A 18 5.25 -11.06 7.38
N ASP A 19 6.06 -10.81 8.41
CA ASP A 19 7.05 -9.72 8.44
C ASP A 19 8.45 -10.38 8.41
N LEU A 20 8.90 -10.74 7.21
CA LEU A 20 10.03 -11.65 7.02
C LEU A 20 11.36 -10.95 6.82
N ASP A 21 11.34 -9.68 6.43
CA ASP A 21 12.50 -8.88 6.06
C ASP A 21 12.66 -7.63 6.96
N VAL A 22 12.44 -7.81 8.26
CA VAL A 22 12.57 -6.74 9.28
C VAL A 22 13.94 -6.06 9.17
N GLY A 23 13.95 -4.74 8.95
CA GLY A 23 15.17 -3.92 8.81
C GLY A 23 15.42 -3.33 7.42
N LYS A 24 14.63 -3.71 6.41
CA LYS A 24 14.52 -2.97 5.14
C LYS A 24 13.41 -1.90 5.27
N HIS A 25 13.34 -0.92 4.35
CA HIS A 25 12.28 0.10 4.30
C HIS A 25 10.92 -0.50 3.83
N GLY A 26 10.52 -1.63 4.42
CA GLY A 26 9.36 -2.43 4.02
C GLY A 26 9.73 -3.89 3.76
N ASP A 27 8.74 -4.78 3.87
CA ASP A 27 8.88 -6.18 3.45
C ASP A 27 8.94 -6.24 1.92
N THR A 28 9.62 -7.26 1.40
CA THR A 28 9.64 -7.55 -0.04
C THR A 28 8.32 -8.20 -0.47
N GLY A 29 8.07 -8.30 -1.77
CA GLY A 29 6.91 -9.04 -2.31
C GLY A 29 6.89 -10.54 -1.92
N THR A 30 7.88 -11.03 -1.15
CA THR A 30 7.91 -12.37 -0.56
C THR A 30 6.80 -12.58 0.46
N SER A 31 6.49 -11.59 1.30
CA SER A 31 5.42 -11.70 2.33
C SER A 31 4.05 -11.99 1.70
N GLU A 32 3.73 -11.31 0.61
CA GLU A 32 2.47 -11.50 -0.12
C GLU A 32 2.39 -12.91 -0.75
N LEU A 33 3.52 -13.50 -1.14
CA LEU A 33 3.57 -14.89 -1.58
C LEU A 33 3.34 -15.88 -0.43
N GLU A 34 3.80 -15.56 0.79
CA GLU A 34 3.52 -16.38 1.97
C GLU A 34 2.03 -16.30 2.37
N VAL A 35 1.37 -15.16 2.20
CA VAL A 35 -0.09 -15.06 2.35
C VAL A 35 -0.79 -16.05 1.40
N LEU A 36 -0.42 -16.08 0.12
CA LEU A 36 -1.00 -17.01 -0.85
C LEU A 36 -0.71 -18.47 -0.51
N ARG A 37 0.46 -18.78 0.05
CA ARG A 37 0.79 -20.13 0.54
C ARG A 37 -0.05 -20.51 1.76
N ALA A 38 -0.22 -19.61 2.71
CA ALA A 38 -1.03 -19.86 3.91
C ALA A 38 -2.49 -20.18 3.56
N LEU A 39 -3.06 -19.47 2.59
CA LEU A 39 -4.41 -19.76 2.06
C LEU A 39 -4.47 -21.14 1.38
N ARG A 40 -3.45 -21.48 0.60
CA ARG A 40 -3.39 -22.78 -0.12
C ARG A 40 -3.24 -23.96 0.84
N ASP A 41 -2.44 -23.78 1.88
CA ASP A 41 -2.07 -24.82 2.83
C ASP A 41 -3.05 -24.91 4.02
N ASP A 42 -4.20 -24.22 3.95
CA ASP A 42 -5.27 -24.19 4.95
C ASP A 42 -4.81 -23.68 6.33
N VAL A 43 -3.79 -22.82 6.33
CA VAL A 43 -3.25 -22.14 7.53
C VAL A 43 -4.01 -20.85 7.84
N ALA A 44 -4.62 -20.23 6.82
CA ALA A 44 -5.43 -19.03 6.97
C ALA A 44 -6.70 -19.12 6.13
N ASP A 45 -7.82 -18.62 6.66
CA ASP A 45 -9.10 -18.58 5.96
C ASP A 45 -9.19 -17.43 4.94
N ALA A 46 -8.48 -16.33 5.21
CA ALA A 46 -8.47 -15.12 4.41
C ALA A 46 -7.10 -14.43 4.46
N GLY A 47 -6.77 -13.67 3.41
CA GLY A 47 -5.49 -13.00 3.28
C GLY A 47 -5.59 -11.73 2.44
N ALA A 48 -4.71 -10.77 2.73
CA ALA A 48 -4.59 -9.53 1.96
C ALA A 48 -3.29 -9.57 1.15
N VAL A 49 -3.41 -9.27 -0.15
CA VAL A 49 -2.26 -9.14 -1.07
C VAL A 49 -2.48 -7.92 -1.96
N GLY A 50 -1.40 -7.28 -2.35
CA GLY A 50 -1.38 -6.18 -3.30
C GLY A 50 -1.80 -6.64 -4.69
N HIS A 51 -2.44 -5.74 -5.42
CA HIS A 51 -3.01 -6.01 -6.74
C HIS A 51 -1.97 -6.54 -7.74
N VAL A 52 -0.76 -6.00 -7.72
CA VAL A 52 0.32 -6.41 -8.62
C VAL A 52 0.73 -7.86 -8.36
N VAL A 53 0.92 -8.25 -7.10
CA VAL A 53 1.29 -9.65 -6.77
C VAL A 53 0.15 -10.61 -7.07
N TRP A 54 -1.10 -10.23 -6.82
CA TRP A 54 -2.26 -11.03 -7.20
C TRP A 54 -2.29 -11.32 -8.71
N LEU A 55 -2.21 -10.28 -9.55
CA LEU A 55 -2.23 -10.46 -11.01
C LEU A 55 -1.04 -11.28 -11.52
N GLN A 56 0.18 -10.98 -11.06
CA GLN A 56 1.36 -11.74 -11.45
C GLN A 56 1.26 -13.22 -11.01
N SER A 57 0.62 -13.49 -9.88
CA SER A 57 0.42 -14.86 -9.39
C SER A 57 -0.60 -15.62 -10.23
N LEU A 58 -1.65 -14.95 -10.71
CA LEU A 58 -2.59 -15.52 -11.68
C LEU A 58 -1.92 -15.81 -13.02
N GLU A 59 -1.19 -14.84 -13.57
CA GLU A 59 -0.51 -14.97 -14.87
C GLU A 59 0.52 -16.11 -14.87
N LYS A 60 1.23 -16.30 -13.75
CA LYS A 60 2.21 -17.39 -13.56
C LYS A 60 1.57 -18.72 -13.18
N GLY A 61 0.25 -18.79 -13.00
CA GLY A 61 -0.45 -20.00 -12.59
C GLY A 61 -0.13 -20.46 -11.15
N MET A 62 0.31 -19.54 -10.29
CA MET A 62 0.66 -19.84 -8.89
C MET A 62 -0.57 -19.91 -7.98
N VAL A 63 -1.72 -19.40 -8.43
CA VAL A 63 -2.99 -19.43 -7.69
C VAL A 63 -4.02 -20.26 -8.45
N ASN A 64 -4.64 -21.21 -7.75
CA ASN A 64 -5.81 -21.93 -8.25
C ASN A 64 -7.09 -21.17 -7.84
N THR A 65 -7.75 -20.54 -8.81
CA THR A 65 -8.95 -19.72 -8.57
C THR A 65 -10.21 -20.51 -8.21
N SER A 66 -10.15 -21.84 -8.26
CA SER A 66 -11.19 -22.71 -7.70
C SER A 66 -11.06 -22.89 -6.18
N LEU A 67 -9.89 -22.57 -5.61
CA LEU A 67 -9.59 -22.68 -4.18
C LEU A 67 -9.48 -21.32 -3.52
N VAL A 68 -8.80 -20.36 -4.17
CA VAL A 68 -8.57 -19.01 -3.63
C VAL A 68 -9.20 -17.99 -4.56
N GLN A 69 -10.08 -17.14 -4.04
CA GLN A 69 -10.80 -16.13 -4.81
C GLN A 69 -10.65 -14.75 -4.18
N SER A 70 -10.59 -13.71 -5.00
CA SER A 70 -10.71 -12.34 -4.51
C SER A 70 -12.17 -12.08 -4.15
N VAL A 71 -12.45 -11.93 -2.86
CA VAL A 71 -13.80 -11.63 -2.34
C VAL A 71 -14.05 -10.13 -2.20
N TRP A 72 -12.99 -9.33 -2.17
CA TRP A 72 -13.04 -7.88 -2.08
C TRP A 72 -11.77 -7.24 -2.64
N THR A 73 -11.87 -6.00 -3.10
CA THR A 73 -10.76 -5.16 -3.55
C THR A 73 -10.95 -3.76 -2.99
N SER A 74 -9.89 -3.15 -2.46
CA SER A 74 -9.98 -1.78 -1.95
C SER A 74 -10.27 -0.78 -3.06
N PRO A 75 -10.87 0.38 -2.73
CA PRO A 75 -10.80 1.53 -3.61
C PRO A 75 -9.34 1.82 -3.98
N PRO A 76 -9.08 2.39 -5.17
CA PRO A 76 -7.73 2.77 -5.56
C PRO A 76 -7.17 3.81 -4.59
N TYR A 77 -5.86 3.74 -4.37
CA TYR A 77 -5.09 4.71 -3.61
C TYR A 77 -3.70 4.87 -4.23
N ASP A 78 -3.03 5.99 -3.95
CA ASP A 78 -1.68 6.24 -4.44
C ASP A 78 -0.66 5.49 -3.56
N HIS A 79 0.17 4.64 -4.18
CA HIS A 79 1.08 3.75 -3.46
C HIS A 79 2.42 4.42 -3.10
N CYS A 80 3.16 4.91 -4.09
CA CYS A 80 4.47 5.54 -3.91
C CYS A 80 4.42 7.03 -4.23
N SER A 81 4.88 7.86 -3.30
CA SER A 81 5.06 9.31 -3.48
C SER A 81 6.41 9.73 -2.90
N PHE A 82 7.04 10.73 -3.51
CA PHE A 82 8.16 11.42 -2.89
C PHE A 82 7.62 12.48 -1.91
N THR A 83 8.06 12.39 -0.67
CA THR A 83 7.71 13.33 0.39
C THR A 83 8.96 13.98 0.97
N VAL A 84 8.82 15.17 1.51
CA VAL A 84 9.88 15.91 2.20
C VAL A 84 9.39 16.36 3.57
N LEU A 85 10.30 16.76 4.45
CA LEU A 85 9.95 17.39 5.72
C LEU A 85 9.52 18.84 5.50
N ASP A 86 8.78 19.39 6.47
CA ASP A 86 8.19 20.73 6.38
C ASP A 86 9.22 21.86 6.25
N ASP A 87 10.45 21.64 6.72
CA ASP A 87 11.56 22.62 6.68
C ASP A 87 12.47 22.45 5.45
N PHE A 88 12.10 21.58 4.51
CA PHE A 88 12.89 21.34 3.30
C PHE A 88 12.87 22.55 2.35
N ASP A 89 14.00 22.80 1.68
CA ASP A 89 14.15 23.94 0.75
C ASP A 89 13.13 23.87 -0.41
N PRO A 90 12.19 24.82 -0.50
CA PRO A 90 11.13 24.79 -1.51
C PRO A 90 11.67 24.95 -2.94
N ASP A 91 12.79 25.67 -3.13
CA ASP A 91 13.41 25.82 -4.45
C ASP A 91 14.10 24.53 -4.91
N LEU A 92 14.66 23.77 -3.96
CA LEU A 92 15.19 22.44 -4.25
C LEU A 92 14.06 21.46 -4.56
N ALA A 93 12.98 21.46 -3.78
CA ALA A 93 11.81 20.61 -4.02
C ALA A 93 11.23 20.84 -5.42
N ARG A 94 11.03 22.11 -5.81
CA ARG A 94 10.55 22.46 -7.15
C ARG A 94 11.47 21.94 -8.25
N ARG A 95 12.79 22.16 -8.14
CA ARG A 95 13.76 21.70 -9.14
C ARG A 95 13.81 20.17 -9.25
N TRP A 96 13.69 19.47 -8.13
CA TRP A 96 13.61 18.01 -8.08
C TRP A 96 12.36 17.51 -8.80
N THR A 97 11.19 18.04 -8.45
CA THR A 97 9.91 17.69 -9.09
C THR A 97 9.95 17.97 -10.60
N GLU A 98 10.45 19.14 -11.02
CA GLU A 98 10.61 19.45 -12.44
C GLU A 98 11.55 18.48 -13.17
N ALA A 99 12.59 17.97 -12.51
CA ALA A 99 13.51 17.00 -13.09
C ALA A 99 12.85 15.65 -13.32
N LEU A 100 12.05 15.17 -12.35
CA LEU A 100 11.27 13.93 -12.49
C LEU A 100 10.23 14.04 -13.62
N LEU A 101 9.45 15.13 -13.63
CA LEU A 101 8.39 15.36 -14.61
C LEU A 101 8.91 15.52 -16.06
N ARG A 102 10.19 15.85 -16.24
CA ARG A 102 10.84 15.93 -17.56
C ARG A 102 11.35 14.59 -18.07
N MET A 103 11.33 13.53 -17.27
CA MET A 103 11.73 12.20 -17.74
C MET A 103 10.72 11.69 -18.78
N ASP A 104 11.25 11.21 -19.89
CA ASP A 104 10.48 10.64 -20.99
C ASP A 104 10.84 9.16 -21.11
N PHE A 105 9.84 8.30 -20.95
CA PHE A 105 9.99 6.85 -21.05
C PHE A 105 10.50 6.38 -22.42
N ASN A 106 10.23 7.15 -23.48
CA ASN A 106 10.71 6.84 -24.82
C ASN A 106 12.19 7.17 -25.01
N ASN A 107 12.79 7.93 -24.09
CA ASN A 107 14.22 8.20 -24.11
C ASN A 107 14.99 7.05 -23.42
N PRO A 108 15.88 6.33 -24.14
CA PRO A 108 16.63 5.21 -23.56
C PRO A 108 17.43 5.54 -22.30
N ARG A 109 17.84 6.81 -22.13
CA ARG A 109 18.52 7.30 -20.93
C ARG A 109 17.66 7.14 -19.67
N TRP A 110 16.36 7.43 -19.78
CA TRP A 110 15.43 7.43 -18.65
C TRP A 110 14.69 6.10 -18.52
N ARG A 111 14.45 5.43 -19.64
CA ARG A 111 13.71 4.16 -19.69
C ARG A 111 14.18 3.16 -18.64
N ARG A 112 15.48 2.92 -18.50
CA ARG A 112 15.99 1.93 -17.53
C ARG A 112 15.64 2.30 -16.09
N LEU A 113 15.70 3.58 -15.72
CA LEU A 113 15.33 4.05 -14.39
C LEU A 113 13.82 3.88 -14.17
N MET A 114 13.01 4.30 -15.14
CA MET A 114 11.55 4.22 -15.07
C MET A 114 11.04 2.78 -15.06
N ASP A 115 11.68 1.86 -15.79
CA ASP A 115 11.41 0.42 -15.74
C ASP A 115 11.68 -0.17 -14.34
N LEU A 116 12.73 0.30 -13.66
CA LEU A 116 13.04 -0.15 -12.29
C LEU A 116 12.02 0.35 -11.26
N GLU A 117 11.54 1.58 -11.44
CA GLU A 117 10.44 2.15 -10.64
C GLU A 117 9.06 1.58 -11.03
N GLY A 118 8.97 0.84 -12.15
CA GLY A 118 7.72 0.24 -12.62
C GLY A 118 6.73 1.25 -13.20
N LEU A 119 7.20 2.38 -13.76
CA LEU A 119 6.35 3.47 -14.26
C LEU A 119 6.71 3.88 -15.70
N THR A 120 5.76 4.53 -16.38
CA THR A 120 5.94 5.09 -17.73
C THR A 120 5.84 6.62 -17.76
N ALA A 121 5.42 7.24 -16.67
CA ALA A 121 5.40 8.68 -16.50
C ALA A 121 5.44 9.04 -15.01
N TRP A 122 6.13 10.15 -14.69
CA TRP A 122 5.96 10.82 -13.41
C TRP A 122 4.79 11.79 -13.49
N VAL A 123 4.02 11.89 -12.42
CA VAL A 123 2.90 12.83 -12.29
C VAL A 123 3.11 13.73 -11.07
N PRO A 124 2.52 14.94 -11.04
CA PRO A 124 2.54 15.77 -9.83
C PRO A 124 1.95 15.01 -8.65
N GLY A 125 2.57 15.17 -7.47
CA GLY A 125 2.05 14.62 -6.23
C GLY A 125 0.69 15.23 -5.90
N ARG A 126 -0.17 14.43 -5.28
CA ARG A 126 -1.54 14.81 -4.89
C ARG A 126 -1.91 14.14 -3.57
N GLU A 127 -2.83 14.76 -2.83
CA GLU A 127 -3.23 14.29 -1.50
C GLU A 127 -4.60 13.58 -1.51
N ASP A 128 -5.40 13.76 -2.55
CA ASP A 128 -6.73 13.17 -2.74
C ASP A 128 -6.65 11.65 -2.96
N GLY A 129 -5.52 11.13 -3.43
CA GLY A 129 -5.27 9.69 -3.60
C GLY A 129 -5.22 8.86 -2.30
N TYR A 130 -5.34 9.49 -1.13
CA TYR A 130 -5.23 8.83 0.18
C TYR A 130 -6.53 8.84 1.00
N GLU A 131 -7.64 9.34 0.45
CA GLU A 131 -8.91 9.49 1.19
C GLU A 131 -9.44 8.17 1.75
N SER A 132 -9.39 7.09 0.95
CA SER A 132 -9.83 5.75 1.37
C SER A 132 -9.01 5.21 2.55
N LEU A 133 -7.69 5.47 2.54
CA LEU A 133 -6.78 5.08 3.61
C LEU A 133 -7.03 5.90 4.88
N ARG A 134 -7.22 7.22 4.76
CA ARG A 134 -7.55 8.09 5.90
C ARG A 134 -8.87 7.69 6.55
N ALA A 135 -9.88 7.35 5.74
CA ALA A 135 -11.16 6.85 6.23
C ALA A 135 -10.98 5.53 7.00
N ALA A 136 -10.22 4.57 6.46
CA ALA A 136 -9.94 3.29 7.11
C ALA A 136 -9.17 3.44 8.45
N LEU A 137 -8.34 4.47 8.58
CA LEU A 137 -7.64 4.80 9.84
C LEU A 137 -8.53 5.57 10.84
N GLY A 138 -9.81 5.78 10.51
CA GLY A 138 -10.79 6.48 11.36
C GLY A 138 -10.62 8.00 11.37
N GLY A 139 -10.16 8.58 10.25
CA GLY A 139 -10.01 10.03 10.08
C GLY A 139 -9.12 10.70 11.13
N ARG A 140 -8.12 9.99 11.67
CA ARG A 140 -7.19 10.58 12.64
C ARG A 140 -6.29 11.56 11.87
N PRO A 141 -6.25 12.85 12.22
CA PRO A 141 -5.15 13.68 11.79
C PRO A 141 -3.85 13.19 12.44
N ASP A 142 -2.78 13.24 11.65
CA ASP A 142 -1.41 12.92 12.09
C ASP A 142 -0.88 14.01 13.05
N ALA A 143 0.35 13.80 13.52
CA ALA A 143 1.01 14.38 14.71
C ALA A 143 1.04 15.91 14.91
N ASP A 144 0.36 16.72 14.08
CA ASP A 144 0.33 18.19 14.15
C ASP A 144 -0.79 18.78 15.05
N GLY A 145 -1.74 17.95 15.53
CA GLY A 145 -2.58 18.32 16.68
C GLY A 145 -3.99 18.84 16.42
N SER A 146 -4.66 18.51 15.31
CA SER A 146 -6.13 18.61 15.26
C SER A 146 -6.81 17.33 15.81
N ARG A 147 -8.03 17.41 16.36
CA ARG A 147 -8.45 16.60 17.53
C ARG A 147 -8.99 15.18 17.24
N ARG A 148 -8.58 14.20 18.05
CA ARG A 148 -9.53 13.20 18.61
C ARG A 148 -9.79 13.53 20.08
N SER A 149 -11.02 13.93 20.41
CA SER A 149 -11.55 13.77 21.77
C SER A 149 -12.61 12.67 21.74
N ARG A 150 -12.22 11.43 22.01
CA ARG A 150 -13.13 10.47 22.64
C ARG A 150 -12.86 10.54 24.13
N SER A 151 -13.72 11.28 24.82
CA SER A 151 -13.88 11.15 26.26
C SER A 151 -14.44 9.76 26.54
N GLU A 152 -13.69 8.92 27.22
CA GLU A 152 -14.28 7.88 28.05
C GLU A 152 -13.38 7.65 29.26
N SER A 153 -14.05 7.80 30.40
CA SER A 153 -13.58 7.73 31.77
C SER A 153 -13.70 6.28 32.27
N LEU A 154 -13.04 5.99 33.39
CA LEU A 154 -13.13 4.81 34.29
C LEU A 154 -11.97 3.83 34.07
N ALA A 155 -11.14 3.49 35.05
CA ALA A 155 -11.04 3.82 36.47
C ALA A 155 -9.57 3.70 36.92
#